data_AF-A0A1B6M6G4-F1
#
_entry.id   AF-A0A1B6M6G4-F1
#
_cell.length_a   1.000
_cell.length_b   1.000
_cell.length_c   1.000
_cell.angle_alpha   90.00
_cell.angle_beta   90.00
_cell.angle_gamma   90.00
#
_symmetry.space_group_name_H-M   'P 1'
#
loop_
_entity.id
_entity.type
_entity.pdbx_description
1 polymer ?
#
loop_
_entity_poly.entity_id
_entity_poly.type
_entity_poly.pdbx_seq_one_letter_code
_entity_poly.pdbx_strand_id
1 'polypeptide(L)'
;ALTGGEAKWTLNVDVLPHLLASDLSETCRTEAKVLQDHLTRLDIWAVKMYDASARLGSGMLNGNINQFGDYDQCVSVQQRDLGIVGQYCLAVIYMELRDSESDPNLATILDLVQSHQALPSSFTDGNTLLPTFSSVSWGICVPSACSSLDVAQALTASLRSHNHTFLIHVRVDQDSCEVQRPRNLFSISL
;
A
#
# COMPACT_ATOMS: atom_id res chain seq x y z
N ALA A 1 2.82 29.90 -5.65
CA ALA A 1 3.49 29.63 -4.37
C ALA A 1 2.44 29.15 -3.38
N LEU A 2 2.29 27.84 -3.23
CA LEU A 2 1.53 27.23 -2.13
C LEU A 2 2.56 26.63 -1.19
N THR A 3 3.10 27.45 -0.29
CA THR A 3 3.80 26.96 0.90
C THR A 3 2.71 26.56 1.89
N GLY A 4 2.07 25.43 1.65
CA GLY A 4 1.08 24.83 2.54
C GLY A 4 1.76 23.75 3.35
N GLY A 5 1.93 23.96 4.65
CA GLY A 5 2.26 22.85 5.56
C GLY A 5 1.21 21.77 5.39
N GLU A 6 1.65 20.53 5.16
CA GLU A 6 0.76 19.37 5.12
C GLU A 6 -0.11 19.35 6.38
N ALA A 7 -1.42 19.20 6.22
CA ALA A 7 -2.31 19.13 7.36
C ALA A 7 -1.93 17.89 8.18
N LYS A 8 -1.88 18.01 9.51
CA LYS A 8 -1.44 16.96 10.45
C LYS A 8 -2.12 15.58 10.29
N TRP A 9 -3.22 15.50 9.54
CA TRP A 9 -4.01 14.29 9.29
C TRP A 9 -3.81 13.69 7.88
N THR A 10 -3.06 14.32 6.97
CA THR A 10 -2.82 13.75 5.64
C THR A 10 -1.80 12.61 5.74
N LEU A 11 -2.28 11.37 5.87
CA LEU A 11 -1.45 10.18 5.78
C LEU A 11 -1.05 9.97 4.30
N ASN A 12 0.08 10.51 3.88
CA ASN A 12 0.61 10.22 2.56
C ASN A 12 1.39 8.89 2.59
N VAL A 13 0.76 7.83 2.09
CA VAL A 13 1.37 6.50 1.98
C VAL A 13 2.04 6.38 0.62
N ASP A 14 3.17 7.07 0.46
CA ASP A 14 4.04 6.91 -0.72
C ASP A 14 5.21 5.99 -0.38
N VAL A 15 5.29 4.86 -1.07
CA VAL A 15 6.36 3.88 -0.88
C VAL A 15 7.57 4.15 -1.77
N LEU A 16 7.41 4.91 -2.85
CA LEU A 16 8.46 5.08 -3.86
C LEU A 16 9.78 5.64 -3.28
N PRO A 17 9.78 6.67 -2.42
CA PRO A 17 11.02 7.15 -1.80
C PRO A 17 11.71 6.08 -0.95
N HIS A 18 10.92 5.18 -0.35
CA HIS A 18 11.42 4.12 0.53
C HIS A 18 11.90 2.90 -0.25
N LEU A 19 11.40 2.66 -1.47
CA LEU A 19 11.92 1.64 -2.39
C LEU A 19 13.36 1.93 -2.87
N LEU A 20 13.87 3.13 -2.63
CA LEU A 20 15.22 3.55 -2.98
C LEU A 20 16.23 3.35 -1.83
N ALA A 21 15.74 2.93 -0.66
CA ALA A 21 16.55 2.81 0.54
C ALA A 21 17.58 1.66 0.44
N SER A 22 18.65 1.78 1.23
CA SER A 22 19.80 0.86 1.14
C SER A 22 19.55 -0.53 1.72
N ASP A 23 18.54 -0.67 2.56
CA ASP A 23 18.13 -1.88 3.29
C ASP A 23 17.30 -2.87 2.46
N LEU A 24 16.89 -2.49 1.24
CA LEU A 24 16.15 -3.33 0.31
C LEU A 24 17.05 -4.13 -0.64
N SER A 25 16.47 -5.11 -1.32
CA SER A 25 17.16 -5.88 -2.36
C SER A 25 17.73 -4.98 -3.46
N GLU A 26 18.92 -5.32 -3.95
CA GLU A 26 19.63 -4.51 -4.94
C GLU A 26 18.85 -4.41 -6.27
N THR A 27 18.16 -5.48 -6.66
CA THR A 27 17.32 -5.53 -7.85
C THR A 27 16.10 -4.62 -7.73
N CYS A 28 15.36 -4.69 -6.61
CA CYS A 28 14.23 -3.80 -6.34
C CYS A 28 14.65 -2.34 -6.39
N ARG A 29 15.74 -1.98 -5.69
CA ARG A 29 16.25 -0.62 -5.66
C ARG A 29 16.66 -0.11 -7.03
N THR A 30 17.25 -0.97 -7.86
CA THR A 30 17.69 -0.60 -9.21
C THR A 30 16.49 -0.29 -10.10
N GLU A 31 15.48 -1.16 -10.11
CA GLU A 31 14.26 -0.91 -10.88
C GLU A 31 13.43 0.25 -10.33
N ALA A 32 13.39 0.45 -9.01
CA ALA A 32 12.73 1.59 -8.38
C ALA A 32 13.38 2.94 -8.78
N LYS A 33 14.72 2.97 -8.94
CA LYS A 33 15.42 4.16 -9.48
C LYS A 33 15.00 4.45 -10.91
N VAL A 34 14.94 3.42 -11.75
CA VAL A 34 14.45 3.56 -13.14
C VAL A 34 13.02 4.09 -13.13
N LEU A 35 12.13 3.52 -12.31
CA LEU A 35 10.77 4.01 -12.15
C LEU A 35 10.75 5.50 -11.74
N GLN A 36 11.51 5.90 -10.72
CA GLN A 36 11.59 7.30 -10.29
C GLN A 36 12.08 8.23 -11.41
N ASP A 37 13.15 7.86 -12.12
CA ASP A 37 13.70 8.65 -13.21
C ASP A 37 12.72 8.83 -14.37
N HIS A 38 11.92 7.79 -14.67
CA HIS A 38 10.90 7.86 -15.71
C HIS A 38 9.62 8.56 -15.25
N LEU A 39 9.29 8.50 -13.96
CA LEU A 39 8.18 9.25 -13.36
C LEU A 39 8.44 10.77 -13.41
N THR A 40 9.67 11.21 -13.13
CA THR A 40 10.04 12.64 -13.24
C THR A 40 9.97 13.17 -14.68
N ARG A 41 10.13 12.29 -15.67
CA ARG A 41 9.96 12.59 -17.10
C ARG A 41 8.51 12.49 -17.59
N LEU A 42 7.59 12.05 -16.74
CA LEU A 42 6.17 11.81 -17.06
C LEU A 42 5.97 10.75 -18.14
N ASP A 43 6.85 9.75 -18.20
CA ASP A 43 6.66 8.63 -19.10
C ASP A 43 5.41 7.84 -18.70
N ILE A 44 4.53 7.58 -19.67
CA ILE A 44 3.18 7.05 -19.43
C ILE A 44 3.20 5.76 -18.62
N TRP A 45 4.14 4.86 -18.89
CA TRP A 45 4.23 3.58 -18.17
C TRP A 45 4.58 3.77 -16.69
N ALA A 46 5.46 4.74 -16.38
CA ALA A 46 5.90 5.03 -15.01
C ALA A 46 4.79 5.73 -14.23
N VAL A 47 4.10 6.68 -14.87
CA VAL A 47 2.92 7.33 -14.29
C VAL A 47 1.83 6.31 -14.02
N LYS A 48 1.53 5.41 -14.96
CA LYS A 48 0.55 4.32 -14.75
C LYS A 48 0.91 3.42 -13.57
N MET A 49 2.18 3.02 -13.46
CA MET A 49 2.64 2.19 -12.35
C MET A 49 2.46 2.92 -11.01
N TYR A 50 2.87 4.19 -10.92
CA TYR A 50 2.74 4.98 -9.70
C TYR A 50 1.28 5.27 -9.31
N ASP A 51 0.44 5.60 -10.30
CA ASP A 51 -0.98 5.92 -10.15
C ASP A 51 -1.82 4.69 -9.78
N ALA A 52 -1.39 3.49 -10.17
CA ALA A 52 -2.08 2.24 -9.83
C ALA A 52 -2.04 1.89 -8.33
N SER A 53 -1.15 2.53 -7.56
CA SER A 53 -1.10 2.32 -6.11
C SER A 53 -2.28 3.01 -5.40
N ALA A 54 -2.70 2.44 -4.29
CA ALA A 54 -3.74 3.00 -3.45
C ALA A 54 -3.40 4.42 -2.97
N ARG A 55 -4.45 5.20 -2.75
CA ARG A 55 -4.44 6.55 -2.20
C ARG A 55 -5.54 6.66 -1.16
N LEU A 56 -5.44 7.65 -0.27
CA LEU A 56 -6.51 7.92 0.68
C LEU A 56 -7.78 8.32 -0.08
N GLY A 57 -8.83 7.51 0.09
CA GLY A 57 -10.15 7.77 -0.44
C GLY A 57 -10.99 8.66 0.49
N SER A 58 -12.13 9.09 -0.02
CA SER A 58 -13.16 9.75 0.81
C SER A 58 -13.94 8.72 1.63
N GLY A 59 -14.58 9.18 2.71
CA GLY A 59 -15.46 8.33 3.53
C GLY A 59 -14.75 7.46 4.56
N MET A 60 -13.48 7.71 4.87
CA MET A 60 -12.74 6.95 5.89
C MET A 60 -13.46 6.96 7.25
N LEU A 61 -13.97 8.11 7.71
CA LEU A 61 -14.74 8.23 8.95
C LEU A 61 -16.10 7.49 8.93
N ASN A 62 -16.47 6.91 7.79
CA ASN A 62 -17.64 6.04 7.64
C ASN A 62 -17.23 4.59 7.36
N GLY A 63 -15.99 4.21 7.67
CA GLY A 63 -15.49 2.85 7.48
C GLY A 63 -14.88 2.52 6.12
N ASN A 64 -14.77 3.49 5.19
CA ASN A 64 -14.16 3.24 3.88
C ASN A 64 -12.63 3.26 3.95
N ILE A 65 -12.06 2.31 4.70
CA ILE A 65 -10.63 2.27 5.02
C ILE A 65 -9.80 1.43 4.05
N ASN A 66 -10.41 0.43 3.41
CA ASN A 66 -9.73 -0.42 2.46
C ASN A 66 -9.55 0.31 1.12
N GLN A 67 -8.30 0.42 0.68
CA GLN A 67 -7.94 1.10 -0.56
C GLN A 67 -7.15 0.13 -1.44
N PHE A 68 -7.77 -0.34 -2.52
CA PHE A 68 -7.19 -1.41 -3.35
C PHE A 68 -6.31 -0.91 -4.49
N GLY A 69 -6.33 0.39 -4.81
CA GLY A 69 -5.68 0.91 -6.02
C GLY A 69 -6.28 0.31 -7.29
N ASP A 70 -5.52 0.34 -8.39
CA ASP A 70 -5.91 -0.21 -9.69
C ASP A 70 -5.04 -1.43 -10.03
N TYR A 71 -5.56 -2.62 -9.71
CA TYR A 71 -4.90 -3.90 -9.97
C TYR A 71 -4.58 -4.08 -11.46
N ASP A 72 -5.58 -3.91 -12.33
CA ASP A 72 -5.46 -4.17 -13.76
C ASP A 72 -4.47 -3.20 -14.41
N GLN A 73 -4.50 -1.93 -14.02
CA GLN A 73 -3.51 -0.95 -14.46
C GLN A 73 -2.11 -1.37 -14.05
N CYS A 74 -1.90 -1.77 -12.79
CA CYS A 74 -0.59 -2.17 -12.29
C CYS A 74 0.01 -3.34 -13.09
N VAL A 75 -0.72 -4.46 -13.16
CA VAL A 75 -0.19 -5.67 -13.80
C VAL A 75 -0.08 -5.50 -15.32
N SER A 76 -0.82 -4.56 -15.93
CA SER A 76 -0.68 -4.26 -17.36
C SER A 76 0.63 -3.54 -17.73
N VAL A 77 1.37 -3.00 -16.76
CA VAL A 77 2.62 -2.28 -17.04
C VAL A 77 3.72 -3.27 -17.46
N GLN A 78 4.14 -3.17 -18.71
CA GLN A 78 5.29 -3.88 -19.25
C GLN A 78 6.14 -2.95 -20.10
N GLN A 79 7.32 -2.58 -19.61
CA GLN A 79 8.31 -1.78 -20.34
C GLN A 79 9.48 -2.67 -20.77
N ARG A 80 9.30 -3.36 -21.90
CA ARG A 80 10.20 -4.41 -22.40
C ARG A 80 11.65 -3.95 -22.58
N ASP A 81 11.85 -2.74 -23.10
CA ASP A 81 13.18 -2.20 -23.38
C ASP A 81 14.02 -1.98 -22.10
N LEU A 82 13.34 -1.82 -20.95
CA LEU A 82 13.96 -1.61 -19.65
C LEU A 82 13.86 -2.86 -18.75
N GLY A 83 13.19 -3.93 -19.21
CA GLY A 83 12.92 -5.11 -18.40
C GLY A 83 11.95 -4.89 -17.23
N ILE A 84 11.24 -3.75 -17.18
CA ILE A 84 10.35 -3.42 -16.06
C ILE A 84 8.98 -4.06 -16.27
N VAL A 85 8.50 -4.79 -15.27
CA VAL A 85 7.16 -5.36 -15.21
C VAL A 85 6.49 -4.89 -13.92
N GLY A 86 5.23 -4.48 -13.98
CA GLY A 86 4.45 -4.14 -12.80
C GLY A 86 4.05 -5.37 -11.99
N GLN A 87 4.20 -5.28 -10.68
CA GLN A 87 3.71 -6.23 -9.69
C GLN A 87 2.77 -5.51 -8.74
N TYR A 88 1.56 -6.04 -8.64
CA TYR A 88 0.57 -5.59 -7.68
C TYR A 88 0.71 -6.37 -6.38
N CYS A 89 0.85 -5.70 -5.25
CA CYS A 89 0.87 -6.32 -3.93
C CYS A 89 -0.28 -5.79 -3.08
N LEU A 90 -1.05 -6.68 -2.45
CA LEU A 90 -2.03 -6.33 -1.44
C LEU A 90 -1.43 -6.45 -0.04
N ALA A 91 -1.20 -5.30 0.60
CA ALA A 91 -0.73 -5.23 1.98
C ALA A 91 -1.90 -5.20 2.96
N VAL A 92 -1.69 -5.76 4.15
CA VAL A 92 -2.59 -5.63 5.30
C VAL A 92 -1.88 -4.82 6.38
N ILE A 93 -2.47 -3.70 6.76
CA ILE A 93 -1.93 -2.75 7.74
C ILE A 93 -2.82 -2.78 8.98
N TYR A 94 -2.24 -3.11 10.13
CA TYR A 94 -2.91 -3.04 11.42
C TYR A 94 -2.46 -1.78 12.14
N MET A 95 -3.41 -1.07 12.74
CA MET A 95 -3.15 0.19 13.45
C MET A 95 -3.89 0.20 14.78
N GLU A 96 -3.15 0.44 15.85
CA GLU A 96 -3.68 0.58 17.21
C GLU A 96 -3.15 1.87 17.85
N LEU A 97 -3.96 2.55 18.66
CA LEU A 97 -3.48 3.72 19.40
C LEU A 97 -2.56 3.29 20.54
N ARG A 98 -1.41 3.95 20.67
CA ARG A 98 -0.47 3.70 21.79
C ARG A 98 -1.02 4.18 23.12
N ASP A 99 -1.65 5.35 23.11
CA ASP A 99 -2.22 5.99 24.29
C ASP A 99 -3.57 6.60 23.91
N SER A 100 -4.61 5.77 24.01
CA SER A 100 -5.99 6.19 23.70
C SER A 100 -6.55 7.24 24.67
N GLU A 101 -5.95 7.39 25.86
CA GLU A 101 -6.40 8.36 26.87
C GLU A 101 -5.80 9.76 26.64
N SER A 102 -4.65 9.84 25.96
CA SER A 102 -3.95 11.10 25.70
C SER A 102 -4.66 12.05 24.72
N ASP A 103 -5.49 11.53 23.81
CA ASP A 103 -6.21 12.34 22.82
C ASP A 103 -7.61 11.76 22.50
N PRO A 104 -8.68 12.26 23.14
CA PRO A 104 -10.04 11.75 22.96
C PRO A 104 -10.61 12.04 21.56
N ASN A 105 -10.14 13.10 20.89
CA ASN A 105 -10.57 13.39 19.52
C ASN A 105 -9.99 12.37 18.56
N LEU A 106 -8.72 12.01 18.75
CA LEU A 106 -8.06 10.98 17.97
C LEU A 106 -8.68 9.59 18.21
N ALA A 107 -9.02 9.27 19.46
CA ALA A 107 -9.75 8.05 19.77
C ALA A 107 -11.12 8.00 19.04
N THR A 108 -11.85 9.11 19.04
CA THR A 108 -13.13 9.22 18.31
C THR A 108 -12.94 9.08 16.80
N ILE A 109 -11.90 9.71 16.24
CA ILE A 109 -11.56 9.57 14.82
C ILE A 109 -11.24 8.11 14.49
N LEU A 110 -10.43 7.44 15.30
CA LEU A 110 -10.09 6.03 15.04
C LEU A 110 -11.33 5.15 15.12
N ASP A 111 -12.21 5.37 16.10
CA ASP A 111 -13.47 4.64 16.22
C ASP A 111 -14.35 4.78 14.97
N LEU A 112 -14.49 6.01 14.45
CA LEU A 112 -15.21 6.28 13.20
C LEU A 112 -14.54 5.63 11.98
N VAL A 113 -13.21 5.72 11.88
CA VAL A 113 -12.42 5.03 10.84
C VAL A 113 -12.68 3.53 10.88
N GLN A 114 -12.80 2.96 12.07
CA GLN A 114 -13.03 1.54 12.28
C GLN A 114 -14.53 1.16 12.32
N SER A 115 -15.43 2.00 11.79
CA SER A 115 -16.88 1.76 11.78
C SER A 115 -17.45 1.39 13.15
N HIS A 116 -17.04 2.11 14.21
CA HIS A 116 -17.42 1.86 15.60
C HIS A 116 -17.07 0.44 16.10
N GLN A 117 -16.03 -0.17 15.51
CA GLN A 117 -15.62 -1.55 15.78
C GLN A 117 -16.79 -2.54 15.64
N ALA A 118 -17.70 -2.33 14.68
CA ALA A 118 -18.86 -3.20 14.48
C ALA A 118 -18.51 -4.69 14.28
N LEU A 119 -17.26 -4.98 13.88
CA LEU A 119 -16.64 -6.30 13.84
C LEU A 119 -15.22 -6.22 14.46
N PRO A 120 -15.06 -6.46 15.77
CA PRO A 120 -13.76 -6.42 16.43
C PRO A 120 -12.93 -7.66 16.07
N SER A 121 -11.61 -7.52 15.97
CA SER A 121 -10.66 -8.65 15.96
C SER A 121 -9.39 -8.33 16.72
N SER A 122 -8.71 -9.37 17.19
CA SER A 122 -7.33 -9.29 17.63
C SER A 122 -6.37 -9.64 16.49
N PHE A 123 -5.22 -8.96 16.42
CA PHE A 123 -4.12 -9.28 15.51
C PHE A 123 -3.62 -10.74 15.64
N THR A 124 -3.87 -11.40 16.77
CA THR A 124 -3.49 -12.81 17.01
C THR A 124 -4.42 -13.84 16.36
N ASP A 125 -5.58 -13.44 15.85
CA ASP A 125 -6.58 -14.36 15.31
C ASP A 125 -6.41 -14.55 13.80
N GLY A 126 -5.37 -15.30 13.42
CA GLY A 126 -5.09 -15.69 12.03
C GLY A 126 -6.19 -16.51 11.33
N ASN A 127 -7.30 -16.82 12.02
CA ASN A 127 -8.40 -17.66 11.53
C ASN A 127 -9.77 -16.93 11.51
N THR A 128 -9.81 -15.60 11.55
CA THR A 128 -11.09 -14.88 11.49
C THR A 128 -11.62 -14.86 10.06
N LEU A 129 -12.71 -15.58 9.81
CA LEU A 129 -13.41 -15.66 8.52
C LEU A 129 -14.06 -14.34 8.08
N LEU A 130 -14.11 -13.33 8.96
CA LEU A 130 -14.76 -12.05 8.74
C LEU A 130 -13.71 -10.94 8.63
N PRO A 131 -13.78 -10.08 7.60
CA PRO A 131 -12.95 -8.89 7.54
C PRO A 131 -13.30 -7.97 8.71
N THR A 132 -12.27 -7.52 9.41
CA THR A 132 -12.41 -6.71 10.62
C THR A 132 -11.98 -5.29 10.36
N PHE A 133 -12.56 -4.37 11.12
CA PHE A 133 -12.32 -2.95 10.89
C PHE A 133 -11.01 -2.45 11.51
N SER A 134 -10.25 -3.32 12.18
CA SER A 134 -8.94 -2.99 12.77
C SER A 134 -7.77 -3.14 11.80
N SER A 135 -8.03 -3.63 10.57
CA SER A 135 -7.01 -3.80 9.53
C SER A 135 -7.42 -3.09 8.24
N VAL A 136 -6.43 -2.54 7.55
CA VAL A 136 -6.57 -1.84 6.27
C VAL A 136 -5.92 -2.66 5.19
N SER A 137 -6.70 -3.04 4.19
CA SER A 137 -6.19 -3.58 2.93
C SER A 137 -5.69 -2.42 2.06
N TRP A 138 -4.42 -2.46 1.66
CA TRP A 138 -3.76 -1.38 0.91
C TRP A 138 -3.04 -1.94 -0.33
N GLY A 139 -3.53 -1.59 -1.52
CA GLY A 139 -2.95 -2.01 -2.79
C GLY A 139 -1.73 -1.17 -3.17
N ILE A 140 -0.64 -1.81 -3.58
CA ILE A 140 0.62 -1.15 -3.95
C ILE A 140 1.08 -1.70 -5.28
N CYS A 141 1.48 -0.82 -6.19
CA CYS A 141 2.11 -1.20 -7.43
C CYS A 141 3.61 -0.89 -7.40
N VAL A 142 4.43 -1.92 -7.61
CA VAL A 142 5.90 -1.83 -7.59
C VAL A 142 6.49 -2.55 -8.80
N PRO A 143 7.77 -2.33 -9.13
CA PRO A 143 8.47 -3.18 -10.08
C PRO A 143 8.53 -4.64 -9.59
N SER A 144 8.43 -5.59 -10.52
CA SER A 144 8.41 -7.02 -10.20
C SER A 144 9.70 -7.56 -9.57
N ALA A 145 10.80 -6.81 -9.65
CA ALA A 145 12.03 -7.11 -8.92
C ALA A 145 11.91 -6.90 -7.41
N CYS A 146 10.88 -6.21 -6.93
CA CYS A 146 10.60 -6.05 -5.51
C CYS A 146 9.89 -7.28 -4.96
N SER A 147 10.42 -7.84 -3.87
CA SER A 147 9.79 -8.94 -3.16
C SER A 147 8.70 -8.44 -2.21
N SER A 148 7.82 -9.33 -1.74
CA SER A 148 6.83 -8.98 -0.70
C SER A 148 7.50 -8.44 0.58
N LEU A 149 8.71 -8.92 0.90
CA LEU A 149 9.51 -8.38 2.00
C LEU A 149 9.97 -6.95 1.73
N ASP A 150 10.46 -6.65 0.53
CA ASP A 150 10.90 -5.29 0.17
C ASP A 150 9.71 -4.32 0.25
N VAL A 151 8.54 -4.73 -0.24
CA VAL A 151 7.30 -3.94 -0.18
C VAL A 151 6.87 -3.71 1.27
N ALA A 152 6.89 -4.75 2.12
CA ALA A 152 6.55 -4.62 3.53
C ALA A 152 7.50 -3.66 4.26
N GLN A 153 8.81 -3.74 3.98
CA GLN A 153 9.82 -2.85 4.55
C GLN A 153 9.63 -1.40 4.10
N ALA A 154 9.43 -1.17 2.80
CA ALA A 154 9.20 0.16 2.25
C ALA A 154 7.91 0.80 2.79
N LEU A 155 6.83 0.03 2.88
CA LEU A 155 5.56 0.49 3.44
C LEU A 155 5.67 0.78 4.94
N THR A 156 6.33 -0.10 5.69
CA THR A 156 6.61 0.14 7.11
C THR A 156 7.41 1.43 7.29
N ALA A 157 8.42 1.67 6.45
CA ALA A 157 9.24 2.87 6.48
C ALA A 157 8.43 4.15 6.18
N SER A 158 7.51 4.09 5.21
CA SER A 158 6.60 5.19 4.86
C SER A 158 5.70 5.60 6.04
N LEU A 159 5.27 4.63 6.84
CA LEU A 159 4.37 4.86 7.98
C LEU A 159 5.12 5.23 9.28
N ARG A 160 6.46 5.21 9.31
CA ARG A 160 7.25 5.45 10.54
C ARG A 160 6.97 6.79 11.21
N SER A 161 6.66 7.84 10.44
CA SER A 161 6.34 9.17 10.98
C SER A 161 5.14 9.16 11.92
N HIS A 162 4.28 8.13 11.83
CA HIS A 162 3.07 7.97 12.62
C HIS A 162 3.24 7.01 13.79
N ASN A 163 4.42 6.39 13.95
CA ASN A 163 4.69 5.43 15.02
C ASN A 163 4.67 6.01 16.43
N HIS A 164 4.76 7.34 16.59
CA HIS A 164 4.61 7.97 17.91
C HIS A 164 3.16 7.92 18.41
N THR A 165 2.21 7.93 17.47
CA THR A 165 0.77 7.93 17.76
C THR A 165 0.19 6.52 17.71
N PHE A 166 0.61 5.74 16.72
CA PHE A 166 0.07 4.41 16.44
C PHE A 166 1.14 3.32 16.61
N LEU A 167 0.70 2.14 17.05
CA LEU A 167 1.36 0.86 16.81
C LEU A 167 0.92 0.40 15.42
N ILE A 168 1.87 0.37 14.47
CA ILE A 168 1.60 0.01 13.08
C ILE A 168 2.31 -1.30 12.77
N HIS A 169 1.55 -2.31 12.32
CA HIS A 169 2.08 -3.56 11.83
C HIS A 169 1.68 -3.76 10.38
N VAL A 170 2.67 -3.97 9.50
CA VAL A 170 2.46 -4.21 8.08
C VAL A 170 2.73 -5.68 7.77
N ARG A 171 1.82 -6.30 7.03
CA ARG A 171 1.96 -7.65 6.51
C ARG A 171 1.75 -7.65 4.99
N VAL A 172 2.67 -8.27 4.27
CA VAL A 172 2.56 -8.50 2.83
C VAL A 172 2.95 -9.96 2.58
N ASP A 173 1.97 -10.79 2.24
CA ASP A 173 2.23 -12.20 1.93
C ASP A 173 2.73 -12.32 0.48
N GLN A 174 3.52 -13.36 0.21
CA GLN A 174 4.04 -13.61 -1.13
C GLN A 174 2.92 -13.89 -2.14
N ASP A 175 1.87 -14.61 -1.73
CA ASP A 175 0.72 -14.93 -2.58
C ASP A 175 -0.17 -13.71 -2.86
N SER A 176 0.00 -12.63 -2.09
CA SER A 176 -0.70 -11.36 -2.30
C SER A 176 0.01 -10.44 -3.29
N CYS A 177 1.14 -10.87 -3.86
CA CYS A 177 1.91 -10.14 -4.86
C CYS A 177 1.84 -10.84 -6.23
N GLU A 178 1.22 -10.17 -7.20
CA GLU A 178 0.90 -10.74 -8.50
C GLU A 178 1.48 -9.91 -9.65
N VAL A 179 1.97 -10.62 -10.66
CA VAL A 179 2.34 -10.08 -11.97
C VAL A 179 1.36 -10.59 -13.02
N GLN A 180 1.26 -9.93 -14.17
CA GLN A 180 0.36 -10.36 -15.23
C GLN A 180 0.63 -11.81 -15.65
N ARG A 181 -0.35 -12.69 -15.43
CA ARG A 181 -0.32 -14.06 -15.92
C ARG A 181 -0.64 -14.07 -17.42
N PRO A 182 0.06 -14.87 -18.24
CA PRO A 182 -0.33 -15.05 -19.64
C PRO A 182 -1.77 -15.61 -19.68
N ARG A 183 -2.69 -14.88 -20.33
CA ARG A 183 -4.06 -15.38 -20.56
C ARG A 183 -3.99 -16.55 -21.54
N ASN A 184 -4.00 -17.78 -21.03
CA ASN A 184 -4.28 -18.96 -21.84
C ASN A 184 -5.77 -18.95 -22.21
N LEU A 185 -6.10 -18.38 -23.37
CA LEU A 185 -7.45 -18.31 -23.93
C LEU A 185 -8.02 -19.68 -24.41
N PHE A 186 -7.41 -20.80 -24.02
CA PHE A 186 -7.75 -22.14 -24.54
C PHE A 186 -8.58 -23.04 -23.60
N SER A 187 -9.22 -22.49 -22.55
CA SER A 187 -10.01 -23.31 -21.61
C SER A 187 -11.50 -22.97 -21.53
N ILE A 188 -12.06 -22.31 -22.55
CA ILE A 188 -13.53 -22.24 -22.70
C ILE A 188 -13.90 -23.12 -23.90
N SER A 189 -13.86 -24.43 -23.66
CA SER A 189 -14.64 -25.37 -24.46
C SER A 189 -16.06 -25.36 -23.89
N LEU A 190 -16.97 -24.72 -24.61
CA LEU A 190 -18.43 -24.84 -24.42
C LEU A 190 -18.87 -26.29 -24.67
#